data_AF-X1B5B4-F1
#
_entry.id   AF-X1B5B4-F1
#
_cell.length_a   1.000
_cell.length_b   1.000
_cell.length_c   1.000
_cell.angle_alpha   90.00
_cell.angle_beta   90.00
_cell.angle_gamma   90.00
#
_symmetry.space_group_name_H-M   'P 1'
#
loop_
_entity.id
_entity.type
_entity.pdbx_description
1 polymer ?
#
loop_
_entity_poly.entity_id
_entity_poly.type
_entity_poly.pdbx_seq_one_letter_code
_entity_poly.pdbx_strand_id
1 'polypeptide(L)'
;MSILEAFASTWEKRFMQRHYSYRDSHAVLTGFDPTVATASYTFGTNARTNVPLGSIFRWPNAGDYASGTTDPRGQCYARSVMVYVVEDTWLRFISLNPIYGTLIAQGYTAEQIVVMGVPITITEVEHFLAAGDKDTFYLTYGVAIGFRAATALGMIYISIEGNVEGGE
;
A
#
# COMPACT_ATOMS: atom_id res chain seq x y z
N MET A 1 12.48 20.30 -16.15
CA MET A 1 12.17 19.47 -14.97
C MET A 1 10.89 18.74 -15.29
N SER A 2 10.97 17.43 -15.49
CA SER A 2 9.76 16.64 -15.77
C SER A 2 8.85 16.61 -14.54
N ILE A 3 7.56 16.44 -14.78
CA ILE A 3 6.54 16.37 -13.74
C ILE A 3 6.90 15.26 -12.73
N LEU A 4 7.40 14.12 -13.21
CA LEU A 4 7.93 13.00 -12.42
C LEU A 4 9.14 13.36 -11.53
N GLU A 5 10.09 14.16 -12.01
CA GLU A 5 11.28 14.58 -11.24
C GLU A 5 10.93 15.58 -10.12
N ALA A 6 10.01 16.52 -10.38
CA ALA A 6 9.51 17.41 -9.34
C ALA A 6 8.72 16.64 -8.25
N PHE A 7 8.05 15.54 -8.64
CA PHE A 7 7.25 14.69 -7.73
C PHE A 7 8.09 13.85 -6.78
N ALA A 8 9.11 13.17 -7.29
CA ALA A 8 10.05 12.44 -6.44
C ALA A 8 10.64 13.36 -5.37
N SER A 9 10.92 14.64 -5.69
CA SER A 9 11.59 15.58 -4.77
C SER A 9 10.77 16.00 -3.54
N THR A 10 9.44 16.13 -3.65
CA THR A 10 8.59 16.60 -2.53
C THR A 10 8.31 15.46 -1.57
N TRP A 11 8.11 14.27 -2.13
CA TRP A 11 8.11 13.06 -1.35
C TRP A 11 9.49 12.93 -0.72
N GLU A 12 10.60 12.91 -1.48
CA GLU A 12 11.99 12.78 -0.99
C GLU A 12 12.26 13.56 0.29
N LYS A 13 11.85 14.84 0.31
CA LYS A 13 11.96 15.69 1.49
C LYS A 13 11.25 15.16 2.75
N ARG A 14 10.02 14.62 2.66
CA ARG A 14 9.25 14.11 3.82
C ARG A 14 9.88 12.89 4.48
N PHE A 15 10.41 11.96 3.69
CA PHE A 15 11.18 10.83 4.22
C PHE A 15 12.54 11.23 4.76
N MET A 16 13.23 12.17 4.09
CA MET A 16 14.48 12.72 4.62
C MET A 16 14.23 13.48 5.95
N GLN A 17 13.01 13.99 6.15
CA GLN A 17 12.53 14.56 7.41
C GLN A 17 12.03 13.50 8.42
N ARG A 18 12.08 12.20 8.08
CA ARG A 18 11.64 11.06 8.91
C ARG A 18 10.16 11.08 9.31
N HIS A 19 9.30 11.74 8.53
CA HIS A 19 7.85 11.69 8.75
C HIS A 19 7.27 10.30 8.46
N TYR A 20 7.95 9.54 7.59
CA TYR A 20 7.64 8.14 7.29
C TYR A 20 8.90 7.30 7.30
N SER A 21 8.80 6.07 7.80
CA SER A 21 9.94 5.16 7.92
C SER A 21 10.25 4.40 6.63
N TYR A 22 9.25 4.19 5.76
CA TYR A 22 9.39 3.34 4.58
C TYR A 22 8.81 3.93 3.31
N ARG A 23 9.35 3.46 2.19
CA ARG A 23 9.00 3.91 0.85
C ARG A 23 8.96 2.80 -0.15
N ASP A 24 8.09 2.99 -1.13
CA ASP A 24 7.94 2.06 -2.22
C ASP A 24 7.43 2.78 -3.48
N SER A 25 7.78 2.27 -4.65
CA SER A 25 7.29 2.81 -5.91
C SER A 25 7.05 1.69 -6.90
N HIS A 26 5.98 1.83 -7.68
CA HIS A 26 5.56 0.84 -8.64
C HIS A 26 5.01 1.51 -9.90
N ALA A 27 5.35 0.97 -11.06
CA ALA A 27 4.81 1.38 -12.34
C ALA A 27 4.38 0.12 -13.10
N VAL A 28 3.18 0.14 -13.64
CA VAL A 28 2.58 -1.05 -14.26
C VAL A 28 1.65 -0.65 -15.39
N LEU A 29 1.66 -1.49 -16.43
CA LEU A 29 0.76 -1.37 -17.57
C LEU A 29 -0.63 -1.81 -17.14
N THR A 30 -1.60 -0.92 -17.31
CA THR A 30 -3.03 -1.18 -17.14
C THR A 30 -3.63 -1.50 -18.50
N GLY A 31 -4.62 -2.41 -18.57
CA GLY A 31 -5.14 -2.91 -19.84
C GLY A 31 -6.59 -3.36 -19.84
N PHE A 32 -7.15 -3.40 -21.06
CA PHE A 32 -8.58 -3.54 -21.37
C PHE A 32 -9.14 -4.95 -21.36
N ASP A 33 -8.50 -5.88 -20.66
CA ASP A 33 -8.95 -7.26 -20.66
C ASP A 33 -9.90 -7.49 -19.48
N PRO A 34 -11.21 -7.70 -19.71
CA PRO A 34 -12.18 -8.03 -18.66
C PRO A 34 -11.92 -9.40 -18.01
N THR A 35 -10.94 -10.16 -18.51
CA THR A 35 -10.40 -11.39 -17.94
C THR A 35 -9.01 -11.21 -17.30
N VAL A 36 -8.34 -10.07 -17.52
CA VAL A 36 -7.16 -9.69 -16.72
C VAL A 36 -7.70 -9.27 -15.37
N ALA A 37 -7.46 -10.14 -14.39
CA ALA A 37 -7.69 -9.86 -12.99
C ALA A 37 -7.25 -8.43 -12.68
N THR A 38 -8.11 -7.68 -11.98
CA THR A 38 -7.78 -6.40 -11.34
C THR A 38 -6.30 -6.38 -11.00
N ALA A 39 -5.52 -5.57 -11.71
CA ALA A 39 -4.09 -5.52 -11.45
C ALA A 39 -3.94 -4.97 -10.04
N SER A 40 -3.26 -5.71 -9.18
CA SER A 40 -3.14 -5.39 -7.78
C SER A 40 -1.68 -5.20 -7.42
N TYR A 41 -1.40 -4.16 -6.64
CA TYR A 41 -0.10 -3.96 -6.04
C TYR A 41 -0.20 -4.07 -4.53
N THR A 42 0.44 -5.10 -3.97
CA THR A 42 0.64 -5.21 -2.52
C THR A 42 1.77 -4.29 -2.12
N PHE A 43 1.50 -3.37 -1.20
CA PHE A 43 2.47 -2.36 -0.79
C PHE A 43 3.72 -2.97 -0.14
N GLY A 44 4.86 -2.36 -0.43
CA GLY A 44 6.17 -2.80 0.02
C GLY A 44 6.81 -3.88 -0.83
N THR A 45 6.17 -4.37 -1.90
CA THR A 45 6.69 -5.50 -2.69
C THR A 45 8.01 -5.16 -3.36
N ASN A 46 8.09 -4.04 -4.07
CA ASN A 46 9.33 -3.57 -4.70
C ASN A 46 10.37 -3.17 -3.63
N ALA A 47 9.96 -2.50 -2.56
CA ALA A 47 10.84 -2.18 -1.44
C ALA A 47 11.45 -3.43 -0.77
N ARG A 48 10.72 -4.55 -0.71
CA ARG A 48 11.25 -5.84 -0.23
C ARG A 48 12.23 -6.47 -1.22
N THR A 49 11.94 -6.44 -2.51
CA THR A 49 12.78 -7.11 -3.52
C THR A 49 14.02 -6.31 -3.88
N ASN A 50 13.92 -4.99 -3.93
CA ASN A 50 14.94 -4.10 -4.50
C ASN A 50 15.88 -3.53 -3.44
N VAL A 51 15.51 -3.58 -2.15
CA VAL A 51 16.36 -3.15 -1.04
C VAL A 51 17.02 -4.39 -0.40
N PRO A 52 18.35 -4.36 -0.13
CA PRO A 52 19.05 -5.47 0.49
C PRO A 52 18.37 -6.00 1.75
N LEU A 53 18.36 -7.33 1.90
CA LEU A 53 17.97 -8.01 3.14
C LEU A 53 18.68 -7.37 4.35
N GLY A 54 17.92 -7.01 5.39
CA GLY A 54 18.45 -6.42 6.62
C GLY A 54 18.63 -4.90 6.63
N SER A 55 18.33 -4.20 5.52
CA SER A 55 18.32 -2.73 5.51
C SER A 55 17.16 -2.17 6.34
N ILE A 56 17.45 -1.11 7.12
CA ILE A 56 16.42 -0.38 7.89
C ILE A 56 15.38 0.31 7.00
N PHE A 57 15.68 0.50 5.72
CA PHE A 57 14.77 1.09 4.73
C PHE A 57 13.95 0.05 3.97
N ARG A 58 14.20 -1.24 4.21
CA ARG A 58 13.46 -2.32 3.58
C ARG A 58 12.07 -2.40 4.22
N TRP A 59 11.04 -2.41 3.38
CA TRP A 59 9.67 -2.61 3.89
C TRP A 59 9.59 -3.94 4.64
N PRO A 60 9.21 -3.95 5.92
CA PRO A 60 9.21 -5.16 6.73
C PRO A 60 8.27 -6.23 6.19
N ASN A 61 8.67 -7.49 6.33
CA ASN A 61 7.82 -8.67 6.15
C ASN A 61 7.06 -9.00 7.44
N ALA A 62 5.98 -9.78 7.29
CA ALA A 62 5.41 -10.49 8.41
C ALA A 62 6.49 -11.38 9.07
N GLY A 63 6.81 -11.09 10.34
CA GLY A 63 7.83 -11.81 11.11
C GLY A 63 9.21 -11.14 11.18
N ASP A 64 9.44 -10.01 10.50
CA ASP A 64 10.72 -9.26 10.60
C ASP A 64 10.93 -8.64 12.00
N TYR A 65 9.84 -8.44 12.76
CA TYR A 65 9.88 -8.03 14.16
C TYR A 65 9.69 -9.25 15.05
N ALA A 66 10.81 -9.91 15.36
CA ALA A 66 10.83 -11.16 16.10
C ALA A 66 10.19 -11.04 17.50
N SER A 67 8.93 -11.46 17.63
CA SER A 67 8.44 -12.28 18.73
C SER A 67 7.40 -13.27 18.20
N GLY A 68 7.78 -14.53 18.02
CA GLY A 68 6.88 -15.67 17.83
C GLY A 68 5.68 -15.47 16.89
N THR A 69 5.91 -15.71 15.60
CA THR A 69 4.95 -16.22 14.59
C THR A 69 3.45 -15.84 14.72
N THR A 70 2.91 -15.22 13.66
CA THR A 70 1.49 -14.89 13.37
C THR A 70 0.92 -13.57 13.93
N ASP A 71 1.70 -12.79 14.66
CA ASP A 71 1.27 -11.47 15.12
C ASP A 71 1.40 -10.39 14.00
N PRO A 72 0.31 -9.73 13.55
CA PRO A 72 0.41 -8.56 12.67
C PRO A 72 0.97 -7.30 13.36
N ARG A 73 1.24 -7.34 14.67
CA ARG A 73 2.02 -6.29 15.34
C ARG A 73 3.41 -6.19 14.70
N GLY A 74 3.79 -4.99 14.28
CA GLY A 74 5.01 -4.73 13.50
C GLY A 74 4.84 -4.79 11.99
N GLN A 75 3.63 -4.99 11.45
CA GLN A 75 3.45 -4.81 10.01
C GLN A 75 3.55 -3.33 9.62
N CYS A 76 4.26 -3.06 8.52
CA CYS A 76 4.32 -1.74 7.93
C CYS A 76 3.15 -1.53 6.96
N TYR A 77 2.37 -0.49 7.20
CA TYR A 77 1.22 -0.13 6.38
C TYR A 77 1.48 1.15 5.60
N ALA A 78 0.91 1.24 4.41
CA ALA A 78 0.89 2.50 3.68
C ALA A 78 -0.02 3.50 4.41
N ARG A 79 0.54 4.68 4.70
CA ARG A 79 -0.17 5.82 5.29
C ARG A 79 -0.44 6.92 4.27
N SER A 80 0.36 6.96 3.21
CA SER A 80 0.23 7.89 2.10
C SER A 80 0.50 7.14 0.81
N VAL A 81 -0.43 7.20 -0.13
CA VAL A 81 -0.30 6.60 -1.46
C VAL A 81 -0.62 7.66 -2.49
N MET A 82 0.38 8.08 -3.26
CA MET A 82 0.16 8.93 -4.43
C MET A 82 0.01 8.06 -5.66
N VAL A 83 -1.01 8.37 -6.45
CA VAL A 83 -1.27 7.72 -7.74
C VAL A 83 -1.27 8.78 -8.84
N TYR A 84 -0.59 8.50 -9.94
CA TYR A 84 -0.68 9.23 -11.19
C TYR A 84 -1.07 8.27 -12.30
N VAL A 85 -2.06 8.64 -13.10
CA VAL A 85 -2.61 7.79 -14.16
C VAL A 85 -2.43 8.46 -15.52
N VAL A 86 -2.00 7.70 -16.52
CA VAL A 86 -1.90 8.19 -17.91
C VAL A 86 -3.23 8.01 -18.66
N GLU A 87 -4.14 7.22 -18.10
CA GLU A 87 -5.47 6.95 -18.64
C GLU A 87 -6.53 6.96 -17.53
N ASP A 88 -7.80 7.07 -17.94
CA ASP A 88 -8.93 6.97 -17.02
C ASP A 88 -8.88 5.64 -16.27
N THR A 89 -8.84 5.69 -14.95
CA THR A 89 -8.55 4.52 -14.12
C THR A 89 -9.46 4.49 -12.89
N TRP A 90 -9.98 3.31 -12.59
CA TRP A 90 -10.64 3.03 -11.33
C TRP A 90 -9.66 2.37 -10.36
N LEU A 91 -9.61 2.88 -9.15
CA LEU A 91 -8.70 2.48 -8.08
C LEU A 91 -9.51 1.99 -6.89
N ARG A 92 -9.03 0.96 -6.20
CA ARG A 92 -9.64 0.46 -4.97
C ARG A 92 -8.59 0.08 -3.97
N PHE A 93 -8.63 0.69 -2.80
CA PHE A 93 -7.68 0.37 -1.73
C PHE A 93 -8.17 -0.81 -0.89
N ILE A 94 -7.21 -1.60 -0.42
CA ILE A 94 -7.42 -2.68 0.53
C ILE A 94 -6.60 -2.31 1.76
N SER A 95 -7.29 -2.21 2.89
CA SER A 95 -6.69 -1.83 4.17
C SER A 95 -6.86 -2.97 5.18
N LEU A 96 -5.96 -3.06 6.15
CA LEU A 96 -6.19 -3.90 7.32
C LEU A 96 -7.45 -3.40 8.03
N ASN A 97 -8.30 -4.34 8.42
CA ASN A 97 -9.46 -4.03 9.24
C ASN A 97 -8.99 -3.54 10.62
N PRO A 98 -9.31 -2.29 11.04
CA PRO A 98 -8.92 -1.79 12.36
C PRO A 98 -9.46 -2.65 13.51
N ILE A 99 -10.63 -3.28 13.33
CA ILE A 99 -11.23 -4.19 14.33
C ILE A 99 -10.36 -5.45 14.46
N TYR A 100 -9.89 -6.00 13.33
CA TYR A 100 -8.98 -7.14 13.34
C TYR A 100 -7.68 -6.80 14.08
N GLY A 101 -7.07 -5.65 13.78
CA GLY A 101 -5.87 -5.17 14.48
C GLY A 101 -6.09 -5.01 16.00
N THR A 102 -7.24 -4.47 16.40
CA THR A 102 -7.62 -4.31 17.81
C THR A 102 -7.77 -5.66 18.52
N LEU A 103 -8.43 -6.63 17.90
CA LEU A 103 -8.65 -7.96 18.50
C LEU A 103 -7.34 -8.73 18.65
N ILE A 104 -6.45 -8.66 17.66
CA ILE A 104 -5.09 -9.21 17.81
C ILE A 104 -4.37 -8.56 18.98
N ALA A 105 -4.41 -7.22 19.10
CA ALA A 105 -3.73 -6.50 20.18
C ALA A 105 -4.28 -6.89 21.57
N GLN A 106 -5.55 -7.29 21.64
CA GLN A 106 -6.20 -7.83 22.84
C GLN A 106 -5.84 -9.30 23.13
N GLY A 107 -5.09 -9.97 22.26
CA GLY A 107 -4.61 -11.33 22.46
C GLY A 107 -5.48 -12.44 21.86
N TYR A 108 -6.47 -12.10 21.03
CA TYR A 108 -7.23 -13.11 20.28
C TYR A 108 -6.38 -13.72 19.16
N THR A 109 -6.56 -15.01 18.89
CA THR A 109 -5.91 -15.69 17.74
C THR A 109 -6.66 -15.39 16.44
N ALA A 110 -5.98 -15.55 15.30
CA ALA A 110 -6.59 -15.36 13.99
C ALA A 110 -7.84 -16.25 13.79
N GLU A 111 -7.81 -17.50 14.27
CA GLU A 111 -8.94 -18.43 14.19
C GLU A 111 -10.14 -17.95 15.00
N GLN A 112 -9.91 -17.42 16.20
CA GLN A 112 -10.97 -16.87 17.05
C GLN A 112 -11.65 -15.67 16.38
N ILE A 113 -10.85 -14.78 15.77
CA ILE A 113 -11.35 -13.58 15.09
C ILE A 113 -12.17 -13.95 13.85
N VAL A 114 -11.74 -14.99 13.10
CA VAL A 114 -12.51 -15.51 11.95
C VAL A 114 -13.87 -16.05 12.41
N VAL A 115 -13.94 -16.76 13.54
CA VAL A 115 -15.22 -17.23 14.11
C VAL A 115 -16.13 -16.07 14.53
N MET A 116 -15.57 -14.91 14.90
CA MET A 116 -16.34 -13.68 15.17
C MET A 116 -16.86 -13.00 13.90
N GLY A 117 -16.52 -13.51 12.72
CA GLY A 117 -16.92 -12.94 11.43
C GLY A 117 -16.20 -11.64 11.07
N VAL A 118 -15.05 -11.36 11.70
CA VAL A 118 -14.26 -10.15 11.42
C VAL A 118 -13.21 -10.49 10.36
N PRO A 119 -13.30 -9.92 9.15
CA PRO A 119 -12.31 -10.16 8.11
C PRO A 119 -10.99 -9.45 8.44
N ILE A 120 -9.88 -10.03 7.97
CA ILE A 120 -8.53 -9.46 8.14
C ILE A 120 -8.41 -8.10 7.46
N THR A 121 -8.96 -7.98 6.25
CA THR A 121 -8.92 -6.76 5.45
C THR A 121 -10.31 -6.25 5.16
N ILE A 122 -10.38 -4.95 4.89
CA ILE A 122 -11.56 -4.28 4.34
C ILE A 122 -11.19 -3.71 2.98
N THR A 123 -12.17 -3.68 2.10
CA THR A 123 -12.06 -3.05 0.80
C THR A 123 -12.71 -1.68 0.86
N GLU A 124 -11.96 -0.66 0.49
CA GLU A 124 -12.43 0.72 0.49
C GLU A 124 -13.28 1.02 -0.75
N VAL A 125 -13.90 2.21 -0.75
CA VAL A 125 -14.71 2.69 -1.87
C VAL A 125 -13.83 2.81 -3.12
N GLU A 126 -14.42 2.54 -4.28
CA GLU A 126 -13.72 2.70 -5.55
C GLU A 126 -13.60 4.19 -5.90
N HIS A 127 -12.41 4.62 -6.30
CA HIS A 127 -12.07 5.98 -6.69
C HIS A 127 -11.81 6.03 -8.18
N PHE A 128 -12.27 7.10 -8.84
CA PHE A 128 -11.99 7.36 -10.24
C PHE A 128 -10.95 8.47 -10.37
N LEU A 129 -9.91 8.25 -11.17
CA LEU A 129 -8.99 9.28 -11.63
C LEU A 129 -9.05 9.37 -13.16
N ALA A 130 -9.16 10.58 -13.70
CA ALA A 130 -9.13 10.79 -15.14
C ALA A 130 -7.68 10.77 -15.66
N ALA A 131 -7.52 10.53 -16.96
CA ALA A 131 -6.23 10.54 -17.63
C ALA A 131 -5.44 11.83 -17.38
N GLY A 132 -4.20 11.70 -16.91
CA GLY A 132 -3.33 12.83 -16.56
C GLY A 132 -3.52 13.37 -15.15
N ASP A 133 -4.55 12.91 -14.42
CA ASP A 133 -4.76 13.29 -13.03
C ASP A 133 -3.80 12.55 -12.10
N LYS A 134 -3.61 13.18 -10.94
CA LYS A 134 -2.92 12.58 -9.80
C LYS A 134 -3.68 12.91 -8.53
N ASP A 135 -3.67 11.98 -7.60
CA ASP A 135 -4.24 12.19 -6.27
C ASP A 135 -3.38 11.51 -5.20
N THR A 136 -3.52 11.97 -3.95
CA THR A 136 -2.87 11.40 -2.78
C THR A 136 -3.90 10.92 -1.78
N PHE A 137 -3.83 9.63 -1.47
CA PHE A 137 -4.73 8.95 -0.55
C PHE A 137 -4.05 8.73 0.79
N TYR A 138 -4.76 9.07 1.87
CA TYR A 138 -4.28 8.93 3.24
C TYR A 138 -5.00 7.77 3.92
N LEU A 139 -4.44 6.58 3.75
CA LEU A 139 -5.02 5.34 4.26
C LEU A 139 -4.63 5.14 5.73
N THR A 140 -5.55 4.62 6.54
CA THR A 140 -5.21 4.28 7.93
C THR A 140 -4.28 3.07 7.97
N TYR A 141 -4.60 1.98 7.27
CA TYR A 141 -3.79 0.76 7.26
C TYR A 141 -3.68 0.16 5.86
N GLY A 142 -3.23 0.94 4.88
CA GLY A 142 -3.18 0.48 3.50
C GLY A 142 -2.27 -0.74 3.34
N VAL A 143 -2.78 -1.81 2.72
CA VAL A 143 -2.06 -3.07 2.45
C VAL A 143 -1.86 -3.28 0.95
N ALA A 144 -2.86 -2.92 0.14
CA ALA A 144 -2.77 -3.04 -1.30
C ALA A 144 -3.67 -2.04 -2.02
N ILE A 145 -3.42 -1.89 -3.32
CA ILE A 145 -4.29 -1.18 -4.26
C ILE A 145 -4.62 -2.12 -5.42
N GLY A 146 -5.90 -2.25 -5.73
CA GLY A 146 -6.40 -2.82 -6.98
C GLY A 146 -6.74 -1.71 -7.96
N PHE A 147 -6.50 -1.92 -9.25
CA PHE A 147 -6.80 -0.93 -10.28
C PHE A 147 -7.18 -1.57 -11.61
N ARG A 148 -7.98 -0.84 -12.39
CA ARG A 148 -8.42 -1.22 -13.74
C ARG A 148 -8.53 0.00 -14.64
N ALA A 149 -8.10 -0.14 -15.89
CA ALA A 149 -8.29 0.88 -16.92
C ALA A 149 -9.78 1.02 -17.28
N ALA A 150 -10.21 2.24 -17.59
CA ALA A 150 -11.59 2.53 -17.96
C ALA A 150 -11.84 2.51 -19.48
N THR A 151 -10.85 2.89 -20.32
CA THR A 151 -11.03 2.91 -21.79
C THR A 151 -9.89 2.37 -22.69
N ALA A 152 -8.64 2.21 -22.23
CA ALA A 152 -7.53 1.74 -23.09
C ALA A 152 -6.44 0.94 -22.33
N LEU A 153 -5.30 0.71 -23.00
CA LEU A 153 -4.05 0.32 -22.34
C LEU A 153 -3.30 1.59 -21.94
N GLY A 154 -2.76 1.63 -20.73
CA GLY A 154 -2.06 2.78 -20.20
C GLY A 154 -1.10 2.42 -19.08
N MET A 155 -0.64 3.44 -18.36
CA MET A 155 0.31 3.30 -17.26
C MET A 155 -0.24 3.95 -16.01
N ILE A 156 -0.13 3.24 -14.89
CA ILE A 156 -0.32 3.77 -13.55
C ILE A 156 1.04 3.84 -12.85
N TYR A 157 1.27 4.96 -12.16
CA TYR A 157 2.43 5.20 -11.33
C TYR A 157 1.97 5.36 -9.89
N ILE A 158 2.55 4.54 -9.01
CA ILE A 158 2.19 4.45 -7.60
C ILE A 158 3.43 4.78 -6.78
N SER A 159 3.31 5.70 -5.84
CA SER A 159 4.34 6.03 -4.85
C SER A 159 3.74 5.91 -3.46
N ILE A 160 4.43 5.21 -2.56
CA ILE A 160 3.90 4.83 -1.26
C ILE A 160 4.88 5.21 -0.16
N GLU A 161 4.33 5.80 0.90
CA GLU A 161 4.99 6.13 2.15
C GLU A 161 4.24 5.43 3.28
N GLY A 162 4.98 4.77 4.16
CA GLY A 162 4.41 3.92 5.21
C GLY A 162 5.17 3.98 6.53
N ASN A 163 4.48 3.54 7.58
CA ASN A 163 4.98 3.44 8.95
C ASN A 163 4.71 2.05 9.51
N VAL A 164 5.49 1.68 10.53
CA VAL A 164 5.29 0.48 11.34
C VAL A 164 4.49 0.86 12.57
N GLU A 165 3.41 0.14 12.85
CA GLU A 165 2.69 0.31 14.11
C GLU A 165 3.59 -0.03 15.30
N GLY A 166 3.66 0.89 16.27
CA GLY A 166 4.51 0.77 17.45
C GLY A 166 5.94 1.31 17.29
N GLY A 167 6.27 1.89 16.13
CA GLY A 167 7.54 2.57 15.87
C GLY A 167 7.45 4.11 15.82
N GLU A 168 6.32 4.67 16.26
CA GLU A 168 6.12 6.13 16.42
C GLU A 168 6.86 6.68 17.65
#